data_AF-A0A6A4GFZ9-F1
#
_entry.id   AF-A0A6A4GFZ9-F1
#
_cell.length_a   1.000
_cell.length_b   1.000
_cell.length_c   1.000
_cell.angle_alpha   90.00
_cell.angle_beta   90.00
_cell.angle_gamma   90.00
#
_symmetry.space_group_name_H-M   'P 1'
#
loop_
_entity.id
_entity.type
_entity.pdbx_description
1 polymer ?
#
loop_
_entity_poly.entity_id
_entity_poly.type
_entity_poly.pdbx_seq_one_letter_code
_entity_poly.pdbx_strand_id
1 'polypeptide(L)'
;LTQLRIGHAPLQKHLYNINRVDSPLCPCCKRHPETVYHYLMECPAHRTRRDRMRRAIGRRSCTLSALLTTAETLKELFQFINDMRRF
;
A
#
# COMPACT_ATOMS: atom_id res chain seq x y z
N LEU A 1 -1.49 -5.02 10.23
CA LEU A 1 -1.02 -3.62 10.17
C LEU A 1 0.47 -3.47 10.49
N THR A 2 0.98 -4.07 11.56
CA THR A 2 2.40 -3.97 11.97
C THR A 2 3.38 -4.22 10.83
N GLN A 3 3.14 -5.26 10.03
CA GLN A 3 3.97 -5.59 8.85
C GLN A 3 4.05 -4.44 7.82
N LEU A 4 2.97 -3.69 7.59
CA LEU A 4 3.00 -2.51 6.70
C LEU A 4 3.75 -1.34 7.33
N ARG A 5 3.64 -1.14 8.65
CA ARG A 5 4.34 -0.07 9.38
C ARG A 5 5.86 -0.24 9.33
N ILE A 6 6.35 -1.47 9.47
CA ILE A 6 7.78 -1.77 9.46
C ILE A 6 8.31 -2.14 8.06
N GLY A 7 7.46 -2.10 7.03
CA GLY A 7 7.87 -2.43 5.66
C GLY A 7 8.12 -3.92 5.39
N HIS A 8 7.65 -4.81 6.27
CA HIS A 8 7.78 -6.26 6.18
C HIS A 8 6.55 -6.95 5.55
N ALA A 9 5.59 -6.18 5.05
CA ALA A 9 4.51 -6.76 4.27
C ALA A 9 5.09 -7.47 3.03
N PRO A 10 4.53 -8.61 2.58
CA PRO A 10 4.93 -9.33 1.36
C PRO A 10 4.61 -8.54 0.07
N LEU A 11 5.19 -7.36 -0.03
CA LEU A 11 5.32 -6.56 -1.24
C LEU A 11 6.64 -6.91 -1.92
N GLN A 12 6.72 -6.72 -3.23
CA GLN A 12 7.88 -7.16 -4.01
C GLN A 12 9.20 -6.61 -3.50
N LYS A 13 9.26 -5.36 -2.99
CA LYS A 13 10.52 -4.84 -2.43
C LYS A 13 10.99 -5.65 -1.23
N HIS A 14 10.08 -6.00 -0.31
CA HIS A 14 10.43 -6.79 0.87
C HIS A 14 10.80 -8.23 0.47
N LEU A 15 9.99 -8.85 -0.39
CA LEU A 15 10.24 -10.21 -0.88
C LEU A 15 11.58 -10.32 -1.62
N TYR A 16 11.95 -9.29 -2.39
CA TYR A 16 13.25 -9.23 -3.06
C TYR A 16 14.40 -9.15 -2.05
N ASN A 17 14.27 -8.34 -1.00
CA ASN A 17 15.31 -8.23 0.04
C ASN A 17 15.57 -9.55 0.78
N ILE A 18 14.57 -10.43 0.88
CA ILE A 18 14.70 -11.77 1.48
C ILE A 18 14.91 -12.89 0.45
N ASN A 19 15.26 -12.54 -0.80
CA ASN A 19 15.51 -13.47 -1.90
C ASN A 19 14.34 -14.45 -2.17
N ARG A 20 13.10 -13.97 -2.06
CA ARG A 20 11.88 -14.76 -2.36
C ARG A 20 11.31 -14.48 -3.76
N VAL A 21 11.75 -13.40 -4.41
CA VAL A 21 11.39 -13.05 -5.79
C VAL A 21 12.59 -12.45 -6.51
N ASP A 22 12.62 -12.59 -7.83
CA ASP A 22 13.78 -12.16 -8.65
C ASP A 22 13.77 -10.66 -8.96
N SER A 23 12.67 -9.96 -8.71
CA SER A 23 12.53 -8.54 -9.03
C SER A 23 11.74 -7.78 -7.97
N PRO A 24 12.21 -6.58 -7.56
CA PRO A 24 11.48 -5.74 -6.61
C PRO A 24 10.32 -4.97 -7.26
N LEU A 25 10.14 -5.06 -8.58
CA LEU A 25 9.17 -4.27 -9.33
C LEU A 25 7.73 -4.61 -8.96
N CYS A 26 6.88 -3.59 -8.87
CA CYS A 26 5.45 -3.78 -8.66
C CYS A 26 4.83 -4.57 -9.82
N PRO A 27 4.12 -5.68 -9.56
CA PRO A 27 3.53 -6.49 -10.62
C PRO A 27 2.37 -5.77 -11.32
N CYS A 28 1.76 -4.79 -10.66
CA CYS A 28 0.64 -4.04 -11.21
C CYS A 28 1.07 -2.94 -12.19
N CYS A 29 2.10 -2.15 -11.85
CA CYS A 29 2.56 -1.05 -12.71
C CYS A 29 3.83 -1.38 -13.50
N LYS A 30 4.62 -2.37 -13.06
CA LYS A 30 5.91 -2.82 -13.63
C LYS A 30 6.95 -1.72 -13.87
N ARG A 31 6.81 -0.58 -13.20
CA ARG A 31 7.65 0.62 -13.40
C ARG A 31 8.55 0.94 -12.22
N HIS A 32 8.05 0.76 -11.01
CA HIS A 32 8.78 1.11 -9.79
C HIS A 32 8.81 -0.07 -8.81
N PRO A 33 9.81 -0.11 -7.92
CA PRO A 33 9.83 -1.07 -6.82
C PRO A 33 8.57 -0.98 -5.96
N GLU A 34 8.04 -2.12 -5.57
CA GLU A 34 6.84 -2.17 -4.74
C GLU A 34 7.17 -1.98 -3.26
N THR A 35 7.31 -0.72 -2.86
CA THR A 35 7.39 -0.33 -1.45
C THR A 35 6.00 -0.12 -0.87
N VAL A 36 5.88 -0.04 0.47
CA VAL A 36 4.61 0.33 1.13
C VAL A 36 4.13 1.71 0.66
N TYR A 37 5.05 2.66 0.49
CA TYR A 37 4.74 3.97 -0.05
C TYR A 37 4.23 3.88 -1.50
N HIS A 38 4.92 3.14 -2.37
CA HIS A 38 4.48 2.96 -3.74
C HIS A 38 3.09 2.33 -3.80
N TYR A 39 2.87 1.25 -3.05
CA TYR A 39 1.63 0.52 -2.99
C TYR A 39 0.45 1.39 -2.53
N LEU A 40 0.62 2.19 -1.46
CA LEU A 40 -0.46 2.99 -0.87
C LEU A 40 -0.64 4.37 -1.52
N MET A 41 0.42 4.99 -2.03
CA MET A 41 0.42 6.41 -2.39
C MET A 41 0.64 6.70 -3.88
N GLU A 42 1.45 5.89 -4.57
CA GLU A 42 1.94 6.25 -5.92
C GLU A 42 1.40 5.37 -7.03
N CYS A 43 1.21 4.06 -6.77
CA CYS A 43 0.98 3.07 -7.81
C CYS A 43 -0.19 3.50 -8.71
N PRO A 44 0.04 3.71 -10.02
CA PRO A 44 -0.99 4.20 -10.93
C PRO A 44 -2.11 3.19 -11.11
N ALA A 45 -1.79 1.89 -11.04
CA ALA A 45 -2.78 0.80 -11.10
C ALA A 45 -3.79 0.84 -9.94
N HIS A 46 -3.49 1.57 -8.86
CA HIS A 46 -4.37 1.69 -7.68
C HIS A 46 -5.00 3.07 -7.57
N ARG A 47 -4.87 3.93 -8.59
CA ARG A 47 -5.35 5.32 -8.54
C ARG A 47 -6.83 5.41 -8.18
N THR A 48 -7.70 4.67 -8.86
CA THR A 48 -9.15 4.72 -8.61
C THR A 48 -9.52 4.30 -7.18
N ARG A 49 -8.94 3.19 -6.69
CA ARG A 49 -9.18 2.72 -5.31
C ARG A 49 -8.63 3.70 -4.27
N ARG A 50 -7.43 4.26 -4.53
CA ARG A 50 -6.81 5.27 -3.68
C ARG A 50 -7.62 6.56 -3.64
N ASP A 51 -8.20 6.98 -4.76
CA ASP A 51 -9.05 8.16 -4.82
C ASP A 51 -10.35 7.95 -4.03
N ARG A 52 -10.92 6.74 -4.04
CA ARG A 52 -12.06 6.37 -3.18
C ARG A 52 -11.68 6.44 -1.69
N MET A 53 -10.57 5.80 -1.31
CA MET A 53 -10.03 5.84 0.06
C MET A 53 -9.76 7.29 0.52
N ARG A 54 -9.16 8.11 -0.35
CA ARG A 54 -8.89 9.54 -0.10
C ARG A 54 -10.15 10.36 0.10
N ARG A 55 -11.22 10.06 -0.64
CA ARG A 55 -12.51 10.74 -0.48
C ARG A 55 -13.18 10.35 0.84
N ALA A 56 -13.08 9.08 1.25
CA ALA A 56 -13.65 8.59 2.50
C ALA A 56 -12.92 9.14 3.74
N ILE A 57 -11.59 9.25 3.68
CA ILE A 57 -10.73 9.71 4.79
C ILE A 57 -10.64 11.25 4.86
N GLY A 58 -10.82 11.94 3.73
CA GLY A 58 -10.61 13.37 3.61
C GLY A 58 -9.15 13.75 3.30
N ARG A 59 -8.96 14.84 2.55
CA ARG A 59 -7.64 15.27 2.01
C ARG A 59 -6.57 15.51 3.08
N ARG A 60 -6.93 15.94 4.29
CA ARG A 60 -5.97 16.32 5.35
C ARG A 60 -5.33 15.11 6.06
N SER A 61 -5.93 13.93 5.98
CA SER A 61 -5.48 12.73 6.69
C SER A 61 -4.88 11.65 5.78
N CYS A 62 -4.62 11.96 4.50
CA CYS A 62 -4.02 11.01 3.56
C CYS A 62 -2.48 11.06 3.52
N THR A 63 -1.85 11.14 4.69
CA THR A 63 -0.40 10.92 4.82
C THR A 63 -0.16 9.45 5.11
N LEU A 64 0.96 8.88 4.64
CA LEU A 64 1.31 7.49 4.92
C LEU A 64 1.25 7.18 6.43
N SER A 65 1.83 8.05 7.25
CA SER A 65 1.83 7.89 8.71
C SER A 65 0.41 7.94 9.30
N ALA A 66 -0.45 8.83 8.80
CA ALA A 66 -1.85 8.92 9.27
C ALA A 66 -2.64 7.65 8.91
N LEU A 67 -2.54 7.18 7.66
CA LEU A 67 -3.17 5.93 7.20
C LEU A 67 -2.75 4.72 8.04
N LEU A 68 -1.48 4.68 8.41
CA LEU A 68 -0.93 3.56 9.17
C LEU A 68 -1.15 3.70 10.67
N THR A 69 -1.47 4.87 11.22
CA THR A 69 -1.51 5.11 12.68
C THR A 69 -2.92 5.32 13.22
N THR A 70 -3.79 6.02 12.48
CA THR A 70 -5.11 6.45 12.96
C THR A 70 -6.16 5.35 12.81
N ALA A 71 -6.84 5.01 13.91
CA ALA A 71 -7.84 3.94 13.93
C ALA A 71 -9.02 4.20 12.97
N GLU A 72 -9.43 5.46 12.83
CA GLU A 72 -10.51 5.88 11.91
C GLU A 72 -10.17 5.57 10.44
N THR A 73 -8.91 5.76 10.05
CA THR A 73 -8.45 5.50 8.68
C THR A 73 -8.16 4.03 8.42
N LEU A 74 -8.03 3.21 9.46
CA LEU A 74 -7.74 1.79 9.31
C LEU A 74 -8.85 1.05 8.59
N LYS A 75 -10.12 1.38 8.84
CA LYS A 75 -11.25 0.73 8.16
C LYS A 75 -11.13 0.87 6.65
N GLU A 76 -10.89 2.08 6.18
CA GLU A 76 -10.74 2.39 4.75
C GLU A 76 -9.46 1.78 4.17
N LEU A 77 -8.36 1.77 4.92
CA LEU A 77 -7.13 1.08 4.54
C LEU A 77 -7.34 -0.43 4.38
N PHE A 78 -8.05 -1.07 5.31
CA PHE A 78 -8.35 -2.50 5.22
C PHE A 78 -9.26 -2.82 4.05
N GLN A 79 -10.26 -1.97 3.75
CA GLN A 79 -11.07 -2.12 2.53
C GLN A 79 -10.20 -2.02 1.27
N PHE A 80 -9.29 -1.05 1.21
CA PHE A 80 -8.35 -0.91 0.11
C PHE A 80 -7.47 -2.17 -0.06
N ILE A 81 -6.96 -2.74 1.04
CA ILE A 81 -6.14 -3.96 1.02
C ILE A 81 -6.98 -5.18 0.59
N ASN A 82 -8.20 -5.31 1.09
CA ASN A 82 -9.10 -6.43 0.76
C ASN A 82 -9.51 -6.42 -0.72
N ASP A 83 -9.82 -5.24 -1.27
CA ASP A 83 -10.13 -5.04 -2.69
C ASP A 83 -8.97 -5.46 -3.62
N MET A 84 -7.75 -5.48 -3.11
CA MET A 84 -6.56 -5.88 -3.85
C MET A 84 -6.35 -7.40 -3.88
N ARG A 85 -6.99 -8.17 -2.98
CA ARG A 85 -6.91 -9.64 -2.88
C ARG A 85 -5.48 -10.21 -2.88
N ARG A 86 -4.53 -9.47 -2.31
CA ARG A 86 -3.11 -9.86 -2.25
C ARG A 86 -2.69 -10.47 -0.92
N PHE A 87 -3.59 -10.48 0.06
CA PHE A 87 -3.41 -10.98 1.42
C PHE A 87 -4.63 -11.80 1.81
#